data_AF-A0A933VIM2-F1
#
_entry.id   AF-A0A933VIM2-F1
#
_cell.length_a   1.000
_cell.length_b   1.000
_cell.length_c   1.000
_cell.angle_alpha   90.00
_cell.angle_beta   90.00
_cell.angle_gamma   90.00
#
_symmetry.space_group_name_H-M   'P 1'
#
loop_
_entity.id
_entity.type
_entity.pdbx_description
1 polymer ?
#
loop_
_entity_poly.entity_id
_entity_poly.type
_entity_poly.pdbx_seq_one_letter_code
_entity_poly.pdbx_strand_id
1 'polypeptide(L)'
;MAAAPVVTVDLSTVTPAIAADYQYAADHLADFAQIPCYCGCDHSLGHRNLADCYVTATGAWDAHASGCAVCGIETATAREQLAAGAPIADVRTSIIDQYGPPPSLFATGASS
;
A
#
# COMPACT_ATOMS: atom_id res chain seq x y z
N MET A 1 21.34 -10.11 -5.61
CA MET A 1 20.37 -10.88 -4.79
C MET A 1 19.13 -11.02 -5.64
N ALA A 2 18.56 -12.22 -5.76
CA ALA A 2 17.33 -12.41 -6.54
C ALA A 2 16.16 -11.79 -5.76
N ALA A 3 15.30 -11.02 -6.43
CA ALA A 3 14.05 -10.56 -5.84
C ALA A 3 13.23 -11.77 -5.38
N ALA A 4 12.60 -11.69 -4.21
CA ALA A 4 11.73 -12.75 -3.72
C ALA A 4 10.63 -13.03 -4.75
N PRO A 5 10.19 -14.30 -4.90
CA PRO A 5 9.10 -14.62 -5.81
C PRO A 5 7.84 -13.88 -5.38
N VAL A 6 7.27 -13.10 -6.30
CA VAL A 6 6.01 -12.41 -6.11
C VAL A 6 4.90 -13.47 -6.07
N VAL A 7 4.18 -13.55 -4.94
CA VAL A 7 3.05 -14.46 -4.75
C VAL A 7 1.77 -13.67 -4.99
N THR A 8 0.84 -14.24 -5.75
CA THR A 8 -0.43 -13.59 -6.10
C THR A 8 -1.62 -14.20 -5.39
N VAL A 9 -2.68 -13.42 -5.19
CA VAL A 9 -3.94 -13.86 -4.57
C VAL A 9 -5.12 -13.77 -5.53
N ASP A 10 -6.06 -14.71 -5.40
CA ASP A 10 -7.38 -14.62 -6.02
C ASP A 10 -8.36 -13.97 -5.04
N LEU A 11 -8.93 -12.82 -5.41
CA LEU A 11 -9.84 -12.07 -4.54
C LEU A 11 -11.13 -12.82 -4.17
N SER A 12 -11.50 -13.87 -4.91
CA SER A 12 -12.62 -14.74 -4.56
C SER A 12 -12.34 -15.63 -3.34
N THR A 13 -11.07 -15.75 -2.93
CA THR A 13 -10.63 -16.60 -1.82
C THR A 13 -10.42 -15.85 -0.50
N VAL A 14 -10.47 -14.51 -0.52
CA VAL A 14 -10.35 -13.66 0.68
C VAL A 14 -11.71 -13.18 1.16
N THR A 15 -11.75 -12.56 2.34
CA THR A 15 -13.01 -12.00 2.85
C THR A 15 -13.45 -10.80 1.99
N PRO A 16 -14.76 -10.49 1.94
CA PRO A 16 -15.25 -9.31 1.20
C PRO A 16 -14.60 -7.99 1.64
N ALA A 17 -14.26 -7.87 2.93
CA ALA A 17 -13.58 -6.68 3.45
C ALA A 17 -12.18 -6.54 2.85
N ILE A 18 -11.40 -7.63 2.84
CA ILE A 18 -10.06 -7.65 2.22
C ILE A 18 -10.18 -7.37 0.72
N ALA A 19 -11.09 -8.04 0.01
CA ALA A 19 -11.31 -7.81 -1.41
C ALA A 19 -11.64 -6.34 -1.72
N ALA A 20 -12.41 -5.67 -0.85
CA ALA A 20 -12.73 -4.25 -0.99
C ALA A 20 -11.51 -3.33 -0.79
N ASP A 21 -10.54 -3.70 0.07
CA ASP A 21 -9.28 -2.96 0.20
C ASP A 21 -8.44 -3.06 -1.08
N TYR A 22 -8.34 -4.25 -1.68
CA TYR A 22 -7.67 -4.44 -2.98
C TYR A 22 -8.31 -3.61 -4.08
N GLN A 23 -9.65 -3.66 -4.18
CA GLN A 23 -10.40 -2.90 -5.19
C GLN A 23 -10.23 -1.40 -4.99
N TYR A 24 -10.33 -0.91 -3.75
CA TYR A 24 -10.13 0.50 -3.46
C TYR A 24 -8.71 0.95 -3.84
N ALA A 25 -7.69 0.19 -3.43
CA ALA A 25 -6.30 0.50 -3.76
C ALA A 25 -6.07 0.54 -5.29
N ALA A 26 -6.69 -0.39 -6.03
CA ALA A 26 -6.62 -0.43 -7.49
C ALA A 26 -7.24 0.80 -8.16
N ASP A 27 -8.38 1.27 -7.63
CA ASP A 27 -9.06 2.46 -8.13
C ASP A 27 -8.32 3.75 -7.76
N HIS A 28 -7.43 3.71 -6.76
CA HIS A 28 -6.71 4.87 -6.19
C HIS A 28 -5.18 4.71 -6.25
N LEU A 29 -4.65 3.97 -7.22
CA LEU A 29 -3.20 3.67 -7.29
C LEU A 29 -2.32 4.92 -7.29
N ALA A 30 -2.75 6.00 -7.97
CA ALA A 30 -2.00 7.26 -8.01
C ALA A 30 -1.91 7.95 -6.64
N ASP A 31 -2.95 7.84 -5.82
CA ASP A 31 -2.96 8.36 -4.46
C ASP A 31 -2.16 7.44 -3.52
N PHE A 32 -2.39 6.12 -3.60
CA PHE A 32 -1.72 5.13 -2.77
C PHE A 32 -0.22 5.05 -3.05
N ALA A 33 0.23 5.38 -4.26
CA ALA A 33 1.64 5.50 -4.59
C ALA A 33 2.36 6.63 -3.84
N GLN A 34 1.62 7.61 -3.33
CA GLN A 34 2.14 8.73 -2.56
C GLN A 34 2.12 8.48 -1.05
N ILE A 35 1.60 7.34 -0.58
CA ILE A 35 1.45 7.05 0.84
C ILE A 35 2.45 5.95 1.24
N PRO A 36 3.38 6.23 2.17
CA PRO A 36 4.29 5.21 2.68
C PRO A 36 3.54 4.14 3.48
N CYS A 37 4.05 2.91 3.47
CA CYS A 37 3.55 1.82 4.30
C CYS A 37 4.59 1.42 5.34
N TYR A 38 4.21 1.31 6.62
CA TYR A 38 5.13 1.02 7.73
C TYR A 38 5.09 -0.46 8.17
N CYS A 39 4.64 -1.36 7.28
CA CYS A 39 4.67 -2.83 7.46
C CYS A 39 6.08 -3.40 7.71
N GLY A 40 7.14 -2.70 7.30
CA GLY A 40 8.53 -3.19 7.29
C GLY A 40 8.82 -4.21 6.19
N CYS A 41 7.98 -4.28 5.16
CA CYS A 41 8.06 -5.22 4.04
C CYS A 41 8.81 -4.65 2.82
N ASP A 42 9.35 -3.43 2.92
CA ASP A 42 10.00 -2.72 1.83
C ASP A 42 11.23 -3.46 1.29
N HIS A 43 12.18 -3.84 2.14
CA HIS A 43 13.39 -4.55 1.67
C HIS A 43 13.16 -6.02 1.33
N SER A 44 12.19 -6.67 1.96
CA SER A 44 11.94 -8.10 1.80
C SER A 44 11.09 -8.41 0.55
N LEU A 45 10.13 -7.55 0.24
CA LEU A 45 9.18 -7.73 -0.88
C LEU A 45 9.32 -6.66 -1.96
N GLY A 46 10.05 -5.56 -1.70
CA GLY A 46 10.18 -4.45 -2.63
C GLY A 46 8.98 -3.49 -2.62
N HIS A 47 8.10 -3.57 -1.62
CA HIS A 47 6.94 -2.67 -1.50
C HIS A 47 7.38 -1.27 -1.05
N ARG A 48 7.22 -0.26 -1.89
CA ARG A 48 7.69 1.10 -1.60
C ARG A 48 6.61 1.96 -0.93
N ASN A 49 5.35 1.70 -1.22
CA ASN A 49 4.19 2.49 -0.81
C ASN A 49 2.94 1.59 -0.75
N LEU A 50 1.80 2.13 -0.33
CA LEU A 50 0.55 1.36 -0.24
C LEU A 50 0.10 0.79 -1.59
N ALA A 51 0.42 1.41 -2.73
CA ALA A 51 0.03 0.86 -4.03
C ALA A 51 0.74 -0.47 -4.30
N ASP A 52 2.04 -0.53 -4.03
CA ASP A 52 2.83 -1.76 -4.20
C ASP A 52 2.38 -2.90 -3.27
N CYS A 53 1.75 -2.58 -2.12
CA CYS A 53 1.22 -3.60 -1.22
C CYS A 53 0.11 -4.45 -1.85
N TYR A 54 -0.70 -3.84 -2.73
CA TYR A 54 -1.86 -4.51 -3.33
C TYR A 54 -1.61 -4.97 -4.76
N VAL A 55 -0.82 -4.23 -5.53
CA VAL A 55 -0.63 -4.49 -6.97
C VAL A 55 0.85 -4.68 -7.27
N THR A 56 1.16 -5.82 -7.87
CA THR A 56 2.52 -6.15 -8.31
C THR A 56 2.90 -5.34 -9.56
N ALA A 57 4.18 -5.31 -9.90
CA ALA A 57 4.66 -4.65 -11.12
C ALA A 57 4.04 -5.19 -12.43
N THR A 58 3.43 -6.38 -12.40
CA THR A 58 2.73 -6.98 -13.55
C THR A 58 1.23 -6.65 -13.61
N GLY A 59 0.70 -5.95 -12.60
CA GLY A 59 -0.72 -5.67 -12.46
C GLY A 59 -1.52 -6.79 -11.77
N ALA A 60 -0.88 -7.89 -11.36
CA ALA A 60 -1.52 -8.92 -10.55
C ALA A 60 -1.69 -8.47 -9.09
N TRP A 61 -2.66 -9.05 -8.37
CA TRP A 61 -2.84 -8.82 -6.93
C TRP A 61 -1.73 -9.47 -6.11
N ASP A 62 -1.02 -8.69 -5.31
CA ASP A 62 0.00 -9.19 -4.40
C ASP A 62 -0.66 -9.91 -3.22
N ALA A 63 -0.22 -11.13 -2.90
CA ALA A 63 -0.84 -11.93 -1.84
C ALA A 63 -0.52 -11.42 -0.42
N HIS A 64 0.53 -10.62 -0.24
CA HIS A 64 0.96 -10.19 1.08
C HIS A 64 -0.09 -9.32 1.77
N ALA A 65 -0.72 -8.39 1.05
CA ALA A 65 -1.74 -7.51 1.61
C ALA A 65 -2.94 -8.26 2.21
N SER A 66 -3.26 -9.46 1.72
CA SER A 66 -4.37 -10.26 2.24
C SER A 66 -4.20 -10.70 3.69
N GLY A 67 -2.96 -10.70 4.20
CA GLY A 67 -2.62 -11.08 5.58
C GLY A 67 -1.94 -9.99 6.39
N CYS A 68 -1.66 -8.82 5.80
CA CYS A 68 -0.90 -7.76 6.47
C CYS A 68 -1.83 -6.76 7.16
N ALA A 69 -1.96 -6.90 8.49
CA ALA A 69 -2.81 -6.01 9.29
C ALA A 69 -2.39 -4.54 9.20
N VAL A 70 -1.08 -4.26 9.10
CA VAL A 70 -0.55 -2.88 9.06
C VAL A 70 -0.96 -2.16 7.79
N CYS A 71 -0.77 -2.77 6.61
CA CYS A 71 -1.18 -2.13 5.36
C CYS A 71 -2.70 -1.93 5.31
N GLY A 72 -3.48 -2.86 5.87
CA GLY A 72 -4.94 -2.72 5.99
C GLY A 72 -5.35 -1.55 6.87
N ILE A 73 -4.70 -1.35 8.02
CA ILE A 73 -4.96 -0.21 8.92
C ILE A 73 -4.64 1.13 8.22
N GLU A 74 -3.46 1.24 7.62
CA GLU A 74 -3.03 2.45 6.90
C GLU A 74 -3.93 2.74 5.69
N THR A 75 -4.39 1.69 5.00
CA THR A 75 -5.39 1.77 3.93
C THR A 75 -6.71 2.30 4.44
N ALA A 76 -7.21 1.77 5.56
CA ALA A 76 -8.45 2.25 6.17
C ALA A 76 -8.35 3.73 6.58
N THR A 77 -7.22 4.15 7.17
CA THR A 77 -6.94 5.55 7.51
C THR A 77 -6.91 6.44 6.27
N ALA A 78 -6.19 6.03 5.22
CA ALA A 78 -6.13 6.78 3.97
C ALA A 78 -7.51 6.92 3.33
N ARG A 79 -8.28 5.82 3.27
CA ARG A 79 -9.65 5.77 2.76
C ARG A 79 -10.57 6.73 3.50
N GLU A 80 -10.52 6.74 4.82
CA GLU A 80 -11.34 7.63 5.66
C GLU A 80 -11.05 9.10 5.37
N GLN A 81 -9.77 9.47 5.31
CA GLN A 81 -9.38 10.86 5.08
C GLN A 81 -9.68 11.34 3.65
N LEU A 82 -9.44 10.50 2.64
CA LEU A 82 -9.80 10.79 1.26
C LEU A 82 -11.31 10.93 1.09
N ALA A 83 -12.10 10.06 1.73
CA ALA A 83 -13.56 10.16 1.73
C ALA A 83 -14.06 11.44 2.43
N ALA A 84 -13.32 11.94 3.42
CA ALA A 84 -13.57 13.23 4.05
C ALA A 84 -13.14 14.44 3.20
N GLY A 85 -12.55 14.22 2.03
CA GLY A 85 -12.11 15.27 1.11
C GLY A 85 -10.73 15.85 1.43
N ALA A 86 -9.94 15.19 2.28
CA ALA A 86 -8.57 15.61 2.54
C ALA A 86 -7.72 15.48 1.26
N PRO A 87 -6.87 16.46 0.95
CA PRO A 87 -5.94 16.34 -0.17
C PRO A 87 -4.89 15.26 0.14
N ILE A 88 -4.44 14.54 -0.89
CA ILE A 88 -3.51 13.40 -0.74
C ILE A 88 -2.20 13.75 0.00
N ALA A 89 -1.72 14.99 -0.15
CA ALA A 89 -0.55 15.47 0.58
C ALA A 89 -0.77 15.52 2.10
N ASP A 90 -1.97 15.90 2.54
CA ASP A 90 -2.33 15.93 3.96
C ASP A 90 -2.51 14.50 4.49
N VAL A 91 -3.09 13.60 3.69
CA VAL A 91 -3.19 12.18 4.04
C VAL A 91 -1.82 11.55 4.25
N ARG A 92 -0.91 11.75 3.28
CA ARG A 92 0.49 11.34 3.40
C ARG A 92 1.15 11.92 4.64
N THR A 93 0.97 13.23 4.89
CA THR A 93 1.58 13.90 6.03
C THR A 93 1.06 13.34 7.35
N SER A 94 -0.25 13.07 7.46
CA SER A 94 -0.83 12.49 8.67
C SER A 94 -0.24 11.13 9.02
N ILE A 95 0.00 10.27 8.02
CA ILE A 95 0.61 8.96 8.20
C ILE A 95 2.09 9.11 8.59
N ILE A 96 2.82 10.02 7.94
CA ILE A 96 4.22 10.31 8.30
C ILE A 96 4.33 10.85 9.73
N ASP A 97 3.46 11.76 10.14
CA ASP A 97 3.47 12.34 11.50
C ASP A 97 3.16 11.27 12.55
N GLN A 98 2.34 10.27 12.22
CA GLN A 98 1.98 9.18 13.12
C GLN A 98 3.13 8.18 13.31
N TYR A 99 3.85 7.82 12.24
CA TYR A 99 4.83 6.71 12.27
C TYR A 99 6.29 7.15 12.14
N GLY A 100 6.55 8.40 11.79
CA GLY A 100 7.88 8.98 11.62
C GLY A 100 8.34 9.01 10.16
N PRO A 101 9.65 9.22 9.92
CA PRO A 101 10.17 9.39 8.57
C PRO A 101 9.85 8.16 7.70
N PRO A 102 9.50 8.35 6.41
CA PRO A 102 9.15 7.24 5.54
C PRO A 102 10.23 6.16 5.44
N PRO A 103 9.85 4.89 5.22
CA PRO A 103 10.80 3.81 4.95
C PRO A 103 11.72 4.16 3.78
N SER A 104 12.95 3.67 3.83
CA SER A 104 14.01 4.05 2.89
C SER A 104 13.65 3.84 1.42
N LEU A 105 12.87 2.81 1.08
CA LEU A 105 12.49 2.56 -0.31
C LEU A 105 11.35 3.45 -0.83
N PHE A 106 10.61 4.11 0.07
CA PHE A 106 9.56 5.04 -0.32
C PHE A 106 10.12 6.24 -1.11
N ALA A 107 11.25 6.79 -0.66
CA ALA A 107 11.90 7.93 -1.33
C ALA A 107 12.58 7.54 -2.66
N THR A 108 13.01 6.28 -2.81
CA THR A 108 13.68 5.79 -4.02
C THR A 108 12.74 5.58 -5.22
N GLY A 109 11.42 5.70 -5.02
CA GLY A 109 10.42 5.68 -6.08
C GLY A 109 10.04 7.06 -6.66
N ALA A 110 10.56 8.16 -6.08
CA ALA A 110 10.30 9.53 -6.53
C ALA A 110 11.51 10.14 -7.27
N SER A 111 12.19 9.34 -8.10
CA SER A 111 13.30 9.82 -8.92
C SER A 111 13.23 9.27 -10.33
N SER A 112 12.83 10.18 -11.23
CA SER A 112 13.01 10.17 -12.70
C SER A 112 12.16 9.20 -13.52
#